data_AF-A0A0N4V4W1-F1
#
_entry.id   AF-A0A0N4V4W1-F1
#
_cell.length_a   1.000
_cell.length_b   1.000
_cell.length_c   1.000
_cell.angle_alpha   90.00
_cell.angle_beta   90.00
_cell.angle_gamma   90.00
#
_symmetry.space_group_name_H-M   'P 1'
#
loop_
_entity.id
_entity.type
_entity.pdbx_description
1 polymer ?
#
loop_
_entity_poly.entity_id
_entity_poly.type
_entity_poly.pdbx_seq_one_letter_code
_entity_poly.pdbx_strand_id
1 'polypeptide(L)'
;DFRLVFTRKTNGYWGLSSISLLSELAITKGVNGALLTESWNGYGYACSQTPAGFFQMNNKDYSVGIGFINMEIDLDASSHEGSLRFNRNVSDCIGTFSVGSWMGIVCSLVLASILMFGYLMLQSVQTMDRFDDPKQKQIVINFKE
;
A
#
# COMPACT_ATOMS: atom_id res chain seq x y z
N ASP A 1 -17.75 25.96 -16.00
CA ASP A 1 -18.29 24.83 -15.21
C ASP A 1 -17.67 23.50 -15.65
N PHE A 2 -17.53 22.55 -14.73
CA PHE A 2 -17.08 21.18 -15.01
C PHE A 2 -18.11 20.19 -14.47
N ARG A 3 -18.29 19.07 -15.18
CA ARG A 3 -19.22 17.99 -14.80
C ARG A 3 -18.44 16.70 -14.63
N LEU A 4 -18.52 16.14 -13.43
CA LEU A 4 -17.96 14.84 -13.06
C LEU A 4 -19.09 13.81 -13.07
N VAL A 5 -18.89 12.69 -13.76
CA VAL A 5 -19.88 11.60 -13.84
C VAL A 5 -19.32 10.35 -13.17
N PHE A 6 -19.94 9.98 -12.06
CA PHE A 6 -19.63 8.74 -11.33
C PHE A 6 -20.64 7.66 -11.70
N THR A 7 -20.13 6.46 -11.98
CA THR A 7 -20.96 5.31 -12.36
C THR A 7 -20.64 4.10 -11.51
N ARG A 8 -21.66 3.34 -11.12
CA ARG A 8 -21.48 2.03 -10.50
C ARG A 8 -21.17 1.00 -11.57
N LYS A 9 -20.06 0.30 -11.42
CA LYS A 9 -19.64 -0.85 -12.25
C LYS A 9 -20.33 -2.11 -11.75
N THR A 10 -20.51 -3.09 -12.63
CA THR A 10 -21.13 -4.39 -12.32
C THR A 10 -20.34 -5.24 -11.33
N ASN A 11 -19.06 -4.93 -11.12
CA ASN A 11 -18.15 -5.66 -10.22
C ASN A 11 -18.29 -5.25 -8.74
N GLY A 12 -19.29 -4.45 -8.39
CA GLY A 12 -19.49 -3.95 -7.02
C GLY A 12 -18.68 -2.70 -6.67
N TYR A 13 -17.95 -2.13 -7.62
CA TYR A 13 -17.22 -0.88 -7.47
C TYR A 13 -17.97 0.27 -8.09
N TRP A 14 -17.72 1.47 -7.63
CA TRP A 14 -18.07 2.70 -8.31
C TRP A 14 -16.83 3.52 -8.58
N GLY A 15 -16.90 4.37 -9.58
CA GLY A 15 -15.80 5.28 -9.85
C GLY A 15 -16.15 6.34 -10.86
N LEU A 16 -15.19 7.22 -11.09
CA LEU A 16 -15.31 8.28 -12.06
C LEU A 16 -15.21 7.71 -13.48
N SER A 17 -16.27 7.90 -14.27
CA SER A 17 -16.36 7.38 -15.63
C SER A 17 -16.02 8.43 -16.67
N SER A 18 -16.47 9.67 -16.47
CA SER A 18 -16.17 10.75 -17.41
C SER A 18 -16.14 12.11 -16.73
N ILE A 19 -15.36 12.99 -17.33
CA ILE A 19 -15.20 14.38 -16.92
C ILE A 19 -15.43 15.22 -18.17
N SER A 20 -16.41 16.10 -18.12
CA SER A 20 -16.72 17.01 -19.23
C SER A 20 -16.67 18.46 -18.75
N LEU A 21 -15.92 19.30 -19.47
CA LEU A 21 -15.94 20.75 -19.28
C LEU A 21 -17.15 21.33 -20.02
N LEU A 22 -17.88 22.23 -19.38
CA LEU A 22 -19.10 22.86 -19.89
C LEU A 22 -18.82 24.20 -20.62
N SER A 23 -17.57 24.67 -20.65
CA SER A 23 -17.17 25.88 -21.39
C SER A 23 -16.78 25.56 -22.84
N GLU A 24 -16.83 26.57 -23.73
CA GLU A 24 -16.48 26.57 -25.17
C GLU A 24 -15.07 26.05 -25.55
N LEU A 25 -14.30 25.50 -24.60
CA LEU A 25 -13.06 24.79 -24.90
C LEU A 25 -13.42 23.47 -25.60
N ALA A 26 -13.29 23.45 -26.92
CA ALA A 26 -13.47 22.27 -27.75
C ALA A 26 -12.39 21.21 -27.41
N ILE A 27 -12.66 20.35 -26.43
CA ILE A 27 -11.85 19.18 -26.08
C ILE A 27 -12.32 18.02 -26.95
N THR A 28 -11.48 17.54 -27.87
CA THR A 28 -11.84 16.49 -28.83
C THR A 28 -11.73 15.08 -28.27
N LYS A 29 -10.97 14.85 -27.21
CA LYS A 29 -10.75 13.51 -26.66
C LYS A 29 -10.63 13.54 -25.14
N GLY A 30 -11.59 12.87 -24.52
CA GLY A 30 -11.61 12.63 -23.08
C GLY A 30 -10.39 11.83 -22.63
N VAL A 31 -9.84 12.28 -21.49
CA VAL A 31 -9.06 11.52 -20.51
C VAL A 31 -7.99 10.58 -21.08
N ASN A 32 -6.79 11.11 -21.30
CA ASN A 32 -5.56 10.28 -21.32
C ASN A 32 -4.90 10.20 -19.93
N GLY A 33 -5.44 10.89 -18.92
CA GLY A 33 -4.92 10.90 -17.54
C GLY A 33 -5.96 10.33 -16.58
N ALA A 34 -5.71 9.12 -16.09
CA ALA A 34 -6.62 8.42 -15.20
C ALA A 34 -6.69 9.12 -13.84
N LEU A 35 -7.73 9.93 -13.63
CA LEU A 35 -8.16 10.29 -12.29
C LEU A 35 -8.77 9.03 -11.66
N LEU A 36 -7.94 8.26 -10.95
CA LEU A 36 -8.29 6.96 -10.36
C LEU A 36 -9.09 7.17 -9.06
N THR A 37 -10.33 7.60 -9.22
CA THR A 37 -11.31 7.66 -8.13
C THR A 37 -12.20 6.44 -8.24
N GLU A 38 -11.83 5.36 -7.56
CA GLU A 38 -12.60 4.13 -7.49
C GLU A 38 -12.74 3.69 -6.03
N SER A 39 -13.93 3.26 -5.65
CA SER A 39 -14.22 2.72 -4.32
C SER A 39 -15.28 1.63 -4.40
N TRP A 40 -15.44 0.87 -3.31
CA TRP A 40 -16.46 -0.16 -3.20
C TRP A 40 -17.85 0.45 -3.02
N ASN A 41 -18.89 -0.19 -3.54
CA ASN A 41 -20.27 0.26 -3.34
C ASN A 41 -20.62 0.32 -1.85
N GLY A 42 -21.19 1.44 -1.40
CA GLY A 42 -21.43 1.70 0.02
C GLY A 42 -20.19 2.10 0.82
N TYR A 43 -19.05 2.41 0.18
CA TYR A 43 -17.91 3.07 0.81
C TYR A 43 -17.71 4.45 0.18
N GLY A 44 -17.35 5.43 1.00
CA GLY A 44 -16.85 6.71 0.52
C GLY A 44 -15.46 6.57 -0.11
N TYR A 45 -15.01 7.60 -0.79
CA TYR A 45 -13.66 7.74 -1.29
C TYR A 45 -13.08 9.05 -0.75
N ALA A 46 -11.93 8.98 -0.10
CA ALA A 46 -11.19 10.15 0.36
C ALA A 46 -9.78 10.16 -0.24
N CYS A 47 -9.29 11.35 -0.55
CA CYS A 47 -7.93 11.52 -1.02
C CYS A 47 -7.36 12.89 -0.66
N SER A 48 -6.18 12.90 -0.07
CA SER A 48 -5.46 14.15 0.22
C SER A 48 -4.94 14.83 -1.05
N GLN A 49 -4.43 14.06 -2.02
CA GLN A 49 -4.00 14.59 -3.31
C GLN A 49 -4.24 13.56 -4.41
N THR A 50 -5.12 13.90 -5.34
CA THR A 50 -5.39 13.03 -6.48
C THR A 50 -4.35 13.17 -7.59
N PRO A 51 -4.11 12.08 -8.36
CA PRO A 51 -3.36 12.18 -9.60
C PRO A 51 -4.04 13.19 -10.55
N ALA A 52 -3.26 14.09 -11.14
CA ALA A 52 -3.82 15.08 -12.06
C ALA A 52 -4.30 14.39 -13.35
N GLY A 53 -5.56 14.64 -13.72
CA GLY A 53 -6.11 14.26 -15.01
C GLY A 53 -5.78 15.33 -16.05
N PHE A 54 -5.06 14.97 -17.11
CA PHE A 54 -4.72 15.88 -18.21
C PHE A 54 -5.62 15.66 -19.42
N PHE A 55 -6.14 16.76 -19.97
CA PHE A 55 -6.93 16.80 -21.19
C PHE A 55 -6.14 17.50 -22.28
N GLN A 56 -6.06 16.88 -23.45
CA GLN A 56 -5.48 17.52 -24.62
C GLN A 56 -6.56 18.33 -25.33
N MET A 57 -6.25 19.59 -25.63
CA MET A 57 -7.09 20.44 -26.43
C MET A 57 -7.04 20.06 -27.91
N ASN A 58 -8.07 20.45 -28.67
CA ASN A 58 -8.14 20.27 -30.13
C ASN A 58 -6.86 20.74 -30.85
N ASN A 59 -6.28 21.83 -30.36
CA ASN A 59 -4.98 22.31 -30.79
C ASN A 59 -3.94 21.75 -29.82
N LYS A 60 -3.11 20.79 -30.28
CA LYS A 60 -2.23 19.92 -29.47
C LYS A 60 -1.17 20.63 -28.63
N ASP A 61 -1.10 21.95 -28.70
CA ASP A 61 -0.09 22.78 -28.04
C ASP A 61 -0.40 23.06 -26.56
N TYR A 62 -1.66 22.87 -26.13
CA TYR A 62 -2.06 23.13 -24.74
C TYR A 62 -2.75 21.91 -24.12
N SER A 63 -2.29 21.54 -22.92
CA SER A 63 -2.94 20.57 -22.05
C SER A 63 -3.52 21.27 -20.83
N VAL A 64 -4.75 20.91 -20.48
CA VAL A 64 -5.40 21.38 -19.26
C VAL A 64 -5.37 20.24 -18.26
N GLY A 65 -4.76 20.45 -17.10
CA GLY A 65 -4.74 19.49 -16.00
C GLY A 65 -5.75 19.88 -14.92
N ILE A 66 -6.45 18.90 -14.36
CA ILE A 66 -7.21 19.07 -13.12
C ILE A 66 -6.64 18.16 -12.05
N GLY A 67 -6.47 18.68 -10.84
CA GLY A 67 -6.08 17.92 -9.67
C GLY A 67 -6.89 18.43 -8.49
N PHE A 68 -7.32 17.51 -7.65
CA PHE A 68 -8.08 17.82 -6.44
C PHE A 68 -7.21 17.56 -5.21
N ILE A 69 -7.35 18.45 -4.22
CA ILE A 69 -6.68 18.40 -2.93
C ILE A 69 -7.76 18.25 -1.86
N ASN A 70 -7.55 17.34 -0.91
CA ASN A 70 -8.45 17.05 0.21
C ASN A 70 -9.90 16.90 -0.24
N MET A 71 -10.15 15.92 -1.11
CA MET A 71 -11.49 15.62 -1.59
C MET A 71 -12.05 14.38 -0.88
N GLU A 72 -13.34 14.43 -0.58
CA GLU A 72 -14.12 13.30 -0.09
C GLU A 72 -15.41 13.21 -0.91
N ILE A 73 -15.71 12.02 -1.42
CA ILE A 73 -16.89 11.76 -2.24
C ILE A 73 -17.55 10.50 -1.72
N ASP A 74 -18.88 10.56 -1.58
CA ASP A 74 -19.70 9.42 -1.23
C ASP A 74 -20.93 9.40 -2.13
N LEU A 75 -21.19 8.25 -2.75
CA LEU A 75 -22.38 8.02 -3.58
C LEU A 75 -23.56 7.46 -2.78
N ASP A 76 -23.31 6.97 -1.56
CA ASP A 76 -24.28 6.31 -0.69
C ASP A 76 -24.27 6.99 0.70
N ALA A 77 -24.41 8.32 0.71
CA ALA A 77 -24.48 9.09 1.94
C ALA A 77 -25.65 8.59 2.82
N SER A 78 -25.34 8.27 4.07
CA SER A 78 -26.32 7.77 5.02
C SER A 78 -26.95 8.91 5.81
N SER A 79 -28.28 8.87 5.97
CA SER A 79 -28.99 9.81 6.84
C SER A 79 -29.00 9.26 8.26
N HIS A 80 -28.35 9.96 9.18
CA HIS A 80 -28.38 9.64 10.60
C HIS A 80 -29.01 10.80 11.36
N GLU A 81 -30.12 10.51 12.06
CA GLU A 81 -30.85 11.49 12.87
C GLU A 81 -31.25 12.77 12.10
N GLY A 82 -31.63 12.62 10.83
CA GLY A 82 -32.03 13.75 9.97
C GLY A 82 -30.87 14.56 9.40
N SER A 83 -29.62 14.19 9.69
CA SER A 83 -28.42 14.79 9.08
C SER A 83 -27.82 13.84 8.03
N LEU A 84 -27.58 14.36 6.82
CA LEU A 84 -26.80 13.66 5.80
C LEU A 84 -25.34 13.65 6.24
N ARG A 85 -24.74 12.46 6.34
CA ARG A 85 -23.32 12.28 6.68
C ARG A 85 -22.66 11.37 5.66
N PHE A 86 -21.37 11.57 5.47
CA PHE A 86 -20.54 10.59 4.78
C PHE A 86 -20.55 9.27 5.53
N ASN A 87 -20.43 8.18 4.79
CA ASN A 87 -20.34 6.85 5.36
C ASN A 87 -19.08 6.73 6.22
N ARG A 88 -19.17 5.91 7.28
CA ARG A 88 -18.04 5.64 8.17
C ARG A 88 -16.92 4.87 7.46
N ASN A 89 -17.29 4.13 6.42
CA ASN A 89 -16.38 3.29 5.67
C ASN A 89 -15.88 4.05 4.44
N VAL A 90 -14.59 4.38 4.43
CA VAL A 90 -13.97 5.21 3.38
C VAL A 90 -12.75 4.50 2.83
N SER A 91 -12.59 4.52 1.51
CA SER A 91 -11.40 4.05 0.82
C SER A 91 -10.48 5.22 0.48
N ASP A 92 -9.21 5.10 0.87
CA ASP A 92 -8.18 6.07 0.54
C ASP A 92 -7.53 5.79 -0.83
N CYS A 93 -7.05 6.85 -1.48
CA CYS A 93 -6.38 6.78 -2.78
C CYS A 93 -4.95 6.20 -2.73
N ILE A 94 -4.38 6.03 -1.53
CA ILE A 94 -3.03 5.50 -1.33
C ILE A 94 -3.14 4.25 -0.45
N GLY A 95 -2.58 3.14 -0.91
CA GLY A 95 -2.46 1.93 -0.09
C GLY A 95 -1.56 2.17 1.12
N THR A 96 -1.83 1.49 2.24
CA THR A 96 -1.10 1.65 3.51
C THR A 96 0.42 1.50 3.36
N PHE A 97 0.87 0.67 2.42
CA PHE A 97 2.28 0.51 2.08
C PHE A 97 2.49 0.63 0.58
N SER A 98 3.53 1.36 0.18
CA SER A 98 3.98 1.43 -1.21
C SER A 98 4.56 0.10 -1.68
N VAL A 99 4.60 -0.12 -3.00
CA VAL A 99 5.23 -1.31 -3.60
C VAL A 99 6.70 -1.43 -3.17
N GLY A 100 7.43 -0.31 -3.10
CA GLY A 100 8.82 -0.29 -2.64
C GLY A 100 8.97 -0.70 -1.18
N SER A 101 8.07 -0.23 -0.32
CA SER A 101 8.04 -0.61 1.11
C SER A 101 7.80 -2.11 1.28
N TRP A 102 6.88 -2.69 0.52
CA TRP A 102 6.60 -4.13 0.56
C TRP A 102 7.81 -4.98 0.18
N MET A 103 8.50 -4.63 -0.89
CA MET A 103 9.72 -5.33 -1.29
C MET A 103 10.80 -5.23 -0.22
N GLY A 104 10.96 -4.04 0.40
CA GLY A 104 11.91 -3.85 1.50
C GLY A 104 11.58 -4.69 2.73
N ILE A 105 10.32 -4.71 3.18
CA ILE A 105 9.87 -5.50 4.33
C ILE A 105 10.12 -6.99 4.07
N VAL A 106 9.73 -7.50 2.90
CA VAL A 106 9.92 -8.91 2.55
C VAL A 106 11.40 -9.29 2.53
N CYS A 107 12.27 -8.49 1.90
CA CYS A 107 13.71 -8.74 1.89
C CYS A 107 14.31 -8.71 3.30
N SER A 108 13.91 -7.75 4.14
CA SER A 108 14.41 -7.64 5.51
C SER A 108 14.04 -8.85 6.37
N LEU A 109 12.83 -9.39 6.20
CA LEU A 109 12.33 -10.56 6.92
C LEU A 109 13.11 -11.81 6.52
N VAL A 110 13.43 -11.98 5.24
CA VAL A 110 14.25 -13.09 4.74
C VAL A 110 15.68 -13.02 5.28
N LEU A 111 16.30 -11.84 5.29
CA LEU A 111 17.65 -11.70 5.86
C LEU A 111 17.66 -11.92 7.37
N ALA A 112 16.64 -11.42 8.07
CA ALA A 112 16.48 -11.63 9.51
C ALA A 112 16.32 -13.11 9.86
N SER A 113 15.57 -13.88 9.07
CA SER A 113 15.39 -15.32 9.32
C SER A 113 16.70 -16.11 9.14
N ILE A 114 17.50 -15.76 8.11
CA ILE A 114 18.82 -16.36 7.89
C ILE A 114 19.78 -16.02 9.04
N LEU A 115 19.81 -14.75 9.46
CA LEU A 115 20.64 -14.32 10.60
C LEU A 115 20.23 -15.00 11.90
N MET A 116 18.93 -15.11 12.17
CA MET A 116 18.42 -15.77 13.36
C MET A 116 18.75 -17.26 13.36
N PHE A 117 18.66 -17.92 12.21
CA PHE A 117 19.10 -19.31 12.05
C PHE A 117 20.60 -19.47 12.33
N GLY A 118 21.44 -18.58 11.79
CA GLY A 118 22.88 -18.57 12.06
C GLY A 118 23.20 -18.33 13.54
N TYR A 119 22.46 -17.41 14.18
CA TYR A 119 22.60 -17.13 15.61
C TYR A 119 22.25 -18.35 16.48
N LEU A 120 21.17 -19.05 16.17
CA LEU A 120 20.78 -20.28 16.89
C LEU A 120 21.85 -21.37 16.76
N MET A 121 22.47 -21.51 15.59
CA MET A 121 23.57 -22.46 15.39
C MET A 121 24.80 -22.09 16.24
N LEU A 122 25.17 -20.81 16.30
CA LEU A 122 26.26 -20.36 17.16
C LEU A 122 25.99 -20.62 18.65
N GLN A 123 24.75 -20.41 19.10
CA GLN A 123 24.37 -20.67 20.49
C GLN A 123 24.44 -22.16 20.86
N SER A 124 24.32 -23.07 19.88
CA SER A 124 24.39 -24.52 20.09
C SER A 124 25.82 -25.08 20.22
N VAL A 125 26.85 -24.27 19.94
CA VAL A 125 28.25 -24.70 20.08
C VAL A 125 28.60 -24.78 21.56
N GLN A 126 28.47 -25.98 22.12
CA GLN A 126 28.96 -26.27 23.46
C GLN A 126 30.47 -26.43 23.39
N THR A 127 31.21 -25.61 24.15
CA THR A 127 32.63 -25.83 24.35
C THR A 127 32.82 -27.13 25.12
N MET A 128 33.66 -28.01 24.59
CA MET A 128 33.88 -29.32 25.21
C MET A 128 34.49 -29.11 26.60
N ASP A 129 33.72 -29.46 27.62
CA ASP A 129 34.04 -29.35 29.05
C ASP A 129 35.09 -30.39 29.50
N ARG A 130 36.04 -30.72 28.62
CA ARG A 130 37.02 -31.79 28.82
C ARG A 130 38.19 -31.34 29.70
N PHE A 131 38.37 -30.03 29.86
CA PHE A 131 39.47 -29.44 30.62
C PHE A 131 39.03 -28.84 31.96
N ASP A 132 37.72 -28.71 32.22
CA ASP A 132 37.17 -28.24 33.51
C ASP A 132 36.83 -29.41 34.46
N ASP A 133 36.97 -30.65 33.99
CA ASP A 133 36.71 -31.86 34.76
C ASP A 133 38.05 -32.54 35.15
N PRO A 134 38.68 -32.19 36.30
CA PRO A 134 39.96 -32.78 36.77
C PRO A 134 39.86 -34.26 37.19
N LYS A 135 38.80 -34.96 36.76
CA LYS A 135 38.49 -36.35 37.13
C LYS A 135 38.98 -37.37 36.09
N GLN A 136 40.02 -37.05 35.31
CA GLN A 136 40.73 -38.09 34.57
C GLN A 136 41.46 -39.00 35.57
N LYS A 137 41.12 -40.29 35.54
CA LYS A 137 41.75 -41.32 36.37
C LYS A 137 43.27 -41.29 36.15
N GLN A 138 44.02 -41.04 37.21
CA GLN A 138 45.48 -41.10 37.18
C GLN A 138 45.91 -42.49 36.68
N ILE A 139 46.70 -42.53 35.61
CA ILE A 139 47.25 -43.78 35.07
C ILE A 139 48.27 -44.29 36.10
N VAL A 140 47.89 -45.35 36.82
CA VAL A 140 48.80 -46.02 37.77
C VAL A 140 49.64 -47.02 36.98
N ILE A 141 50.88 -46.64 36.68
CA ILE A 141 51.91 -47.53 36.14
C ILE A 141 52.43 -48.41 37.27
N ASN A 142 52.07 -49.69 37.24
CA ASN A 142 52.60 -50.67 38.17
C ASN A 142 53.84 -51.33 37.55
N PHE A 143 55.01 -50.95 38.05
CA PHE A 143 56.25 -51.65 37.69
C PHE A 143 56.36 -52.90 38.56
N LYS A 144 56.48 -54.07 37.92
CA LYS A 144 56.90 -55.30 38.59
C LYS A 144 58.41 -55.40 38.50
N GLU A 145 59.09 -55.39 39.65
CA GLU A 145 60.46 -55.91 39.80
C GLU A 145 60.46 -57.44 39.72
#